data_AF-A0A3D2FAQ3-F1
#
_entry.id   AF-A0A3D2FAQ3-F1
#
_cell.length_a   1.000
_cell.length_b   1.000
_cell.length_c   1.000
_cell.angle_alpha   90.00
_cell.angle_beta   90.00
_cell.angle_gamma   90.00
#
_symmetry.space_group_name_H-M   'P 1'
#
loop_
_entity.id
_entity.type
_entity.pdbx_description
1 polymer ?
#
loop_
_entity_poly.entity_id
_entity_poly.type
_entity_poly.pdbx_seq_one_letter_code
_entity_poly.pdbx_strand_id
1 'polypeptide(L)'
;MTLEDAMALQPAWVGIWLNFLLAGAFVAPLLLLIWKSSRKAGIVTLLSSVIAAFCVQYMFNVMGYVKLLGLPHLVFWIPTVVFLIAQQSRGDMTIWPRRIIWLIMTVICISLAFDIVDVVRWVLGERAPLV
;
A
#
# COMPACT_ATOMS: atom_id res chain seq x y z
N MET A 1 -2.13 -1.99 -23.84
CA MET A 1 -2.89 -1.56 -22.66
C MET A 1 -1.89 -1.25 -21.57
N THR A 2 -1.91 -0.02 -21.06
CA THR A 2 -1.11 0.39 -19.91
C THR A 2 -1.74 -0.12 -18.61
N LEU A 3 -1.02 -0.01 -17.48
CA LEU A 3 -1.59 -0.33 -16.17
C LEU A 3 -2.77 0.62 -15.85
N GLU A 4 -2.63 1.89 -16.21
CA GLU A 4 -3.67 2.90 -16.07
C GLU A 4 -4.92 2.54 -16.88
N ASP A 5 -4.76 2.11 -18.14
CA ASP A 5 -5.87 1.66 -18.99
C ASP A 5 -6.61 0.47 -18.35
N ALA A 6 -5.87 -0.49 -17.79
CA ALA A 6 -6.45 -1.67 -17.14
C ALA A 6 -7.19 -1.32 -15.84
N MET A 7 -6.65 -0.38 -15.06
CA MET A 7 -7.29 0.15 -13.86
C MET A 7 -8.55 0.95 -14.19
N ALA A 8 -8.59 1.65 -15.33
CA ALA A 8 -9.77 2.40 -15.77
C ALA A 8 -10.96 1.51 -16.15
N LEU A 9 -10.72 0.23 -16.45
CA LEU A 9 -11.77 -0.76 -16.71
C LEU A 9 -12.42 -1.29 -15.42
N GLN A 10 -11.82 -1.00 -14.25
CA GLN A 10 -12.37 -1.44 -12.97
C GLN A 10 -13.58 -0.60 -12.55
N PRO A 11 -14.44 -1.12 -11.65
CA PRO A 11 -15.55 -0.34 -11.10
C PRO A 11 -15.08 0.98 -10.49
N ALA A 12 -15.86 2.05 -10.66
CA ALA A 12 -15.48 3.41 -10.25
C ALA A 12 -15.07 3.54 -8.77
N TRP A 13 -15.64 2.71 -7.89
CA TRP A 13 -15.27 2.70 -6.47
C TRP A 13 -13.80 2.31 -6.23
N VAL A 14 -13.20 1.48 -7.11
CA VAL A 14 -11.79 1.10 -7.06
C VAL A 14 -10.92 2.33 -7.32
N GLY A 15 -11.23 3.12 -8.34
CA GLY A 15 -10.53 4.37 -8.63
C GLY A 15 -10.60 5.37 -7.47
N ILE A 16 -11.78 5.51 -6.83
CA ILE A 16 -11.93 6.33 -5.63
C ILE A 16 -11.05 5.80 -4.50
N TRP A 17 -11.05 4.49 -4.25
CA TRP A 17 -10.23 3.88 -3.22
C TRP A 17 -8.72 4.06 -3.48
N LEU A 18 -8.27 3.96 -4.73
CA LEU A 18 -6.88 4.18 -5.11
C LEU A 18 -6.41 5.62 -4.82
N ASN A 19 -7.29 6.61 -4.91
CA ASN A 19 -6.98 7.98 -4.48
C ASN A 19 -6.80 8.07 -2.96
N PHE A 20 -7.64 7.40 -2.17
CA PHE A 20 -7.45 7.29 -0.73
C PHE A 20 -6.15 6.55 -0.38
N LEU A 21 -5.83 5.50 -1.14
CA LEU A 21 -4.58 4.76 -0.99
C LEU A 21 -3.37 5.65 -1.29
N LEU A 22 -3.40 6.44 -2.36
CA LEU A 22 -2.36 7.41 -2.68
C LEU A 22 -2.17 8.41 -1.54
N ALA A 23 -3.28 8.96 -1.03
CA ALA A 23 -3.26 9.89 0.10
C ALA A 23 -2.67 9.25 1.37
N GLY A 24 -3.05 8.00 1.68
CA GLY A 24 -2.62 7.30 2.90
C GLY A 24 -1.22 6.70 2.82
N ALA A 25 -0.83 6.11 1.70
CA ALA A 25 0.43 5.37 1.55
C ALA A 25 1.59 6.21 0.99
N PHE A 26 1.29 7.39 0.41
CA PHE A 26 2.31 8.29 -0.15
C PHE A 26 2.23 9.71 0.42
N VAL A 27 1.06 10.35 0.46
CA VAL A 27 0.97 11.76 0.91
C VAL A 27 1.12 11.88 2.44
N ALA A 28 0.36 11.11 3.22
CA ALA A 28 0.41 11.17 4.68
C ALA A 28 1.81 10.86 5.27
N PRO A 29 2.59 9.89 4.75
CA PRO A 29 3.97 9.66 5.17
C PRO A 29 4.91 10.85 4.94
N LEU A 30 4.68 11.69 3.91
CA LEU A 30 5.47 12.90 3.70
C LEU A 30 5.30 13.89 4.86
N LEU A 31 4.10 13.98 5.43
CA LEU A 31 3.85 14.83 6.61
C LEU A 31 4.68 14.37 7.81
N LEU A 32 4.92 13.06 7.96
CA LEU A 32 5.73 12.53 9.05
C LEU A 32 7.21 12.97 8.99
N LEU A 33 7.67 13.51 7.86
CA LEU A 33 9.05 13.99 7.72
C LEU A 33 9.32 15.32 8.45
N ILE A 34 8.25 16.07 8.74
CA ILE A 34 8.30 17.35 9.45
C ILE A 34 8.86 17.16 10.87
N TRP A 35 8.40 16.12 11.58
CA TRP A 35 8.83 15.85 12.95
C TRP A 35 10.02 14.90 13.01
N LYS A 36 11.04 15.24 13.81
CA LYS A 36 12.22 14.40 14.01
C LYS A 36 11.87 13.01 14.57
N SER A 37 10.89 12.93 15.46
CA SER A 37 10.48 11.67 16.11
C SER A 37 9.84 10.66 15.14
N SER A 38 9.13 11.14 14.11
CA SER A 38 8.43 10.31 13.13
C SER A 38 9.11 10.19 11.76
N ARG A 39 10.20 10.92 11.51
CA ARG A 39 10.86 10.94 10.19
C ARG A 39 11.22 9.55 9.68
N LYS A 40 11.71 8.67 10.56
CA LYS A 40 12.00 7.27 10.20
C LYS A 40 10.73 6.52 9.75
N ALA A 41 9.61 6.74 10.43
CA ALA A 41 8.32 6.14 10.06
C ALA A 41 7.86 6.60 8.68
N GLY A 42 7.97 7.90 8.39
CA GLY A 42 7.68 8.46 7.07
C GLY A 42 8.57 7.86 5.97
N ILE A 43 9.89 7.85 6.18
CA ILE A 43 10.85 7.34 5.20
C ILE A 43 10.63 5.85 4.90
N VAL A 44 10.50 5.01 5.93
CA VAL A 44 10.29 3.57 5.74
C VAL A 44 8.99 3.31 4.99
N THR A 45 7.92 4.01 5.34
CA THR A 45 6.62 3.84 4.65
C THR A 45 6.74 4.25 3.19
N LEU A 46 7.34 5.41 2.89
CA LEU A 46 7.52 5.88 1.51
C LEU A 46 8.37 4.93 0.68
N LEU A 47 9.51 4.48 1.21
CA LEU A 47 10.39 3.55 0.50
C LEU A 47 9.67 2.23 0.23
N SER A 48 9.00 1.66 1.22
CA SER A 48 8.21 0.43 1.04
C SER A 48 7.12 0.60 -0.01
N SER A 49 6.35 1.70 0.03
CA SER A 49 5.29 1.98 -0.95
C SER A 49 5.82 2.19 -2.36
N VAL A 50 6.93 2.92 -2.52
CA VAL A 50 7.56 3.16 -3.82
C VAL A 50 8.10 1.85 -4.39
N ILE A 51 8.84 1.06 -3.61
CA ILE A 51 9.37 -0.23 -4.05
C ILE A 51 8.23 -1.18 -4.43
N ALA A 52 7.17 -1.26 -3.61
CA ALA A 52 5.99 -2.05 -3.93
C ALA A 52 5.37 -1.63 -5.27
N ALA A 53 5.14 -0.34 -5.49
CA ALA A 53 4.59 0.17 -6.75
C ALA A 53 5.47 -0.17 -7.97
N PHE A 54 6.80 -0.04 -7.84
CA PHE A 54 7.73 -0.47 -8.90
C PHE A 54 7.63 -1.97 -9.18
N CYS A 55 7.55 -2.80 -8.15
CA CYS A 55 7.37 -4.25 -8.30
C CYS A 55 6.03 -4.60 -8.95
N VAL A 56 4.93 -3.91 -8.60
CA VAL A 56 3.62 -4.08 -9.25
C VAL A 56 3.71 -3.75 -10.73
N GLN A 57 4.30 -2.61 -11.09
CA GLN A 57 4.47 -2.21 -12.49
C GLN A 57 5.32 -3.23 -13.26
N TYR A 58 6.41 -3.71 -12.66
CA TYR A 58 7.25 -4.75 -13.27
C TYR A 58 6.47 -6.05 -13.49
N MET A 59 5.73 -6.51 -12.48
CA MET A 59 4.90 -7.70 -12.57
C MET A 59 3.80 -7.55 -13.62
N PHE A 60 3.18 -6.38 -13.72
CA PHE A 60 2.19 -6.09 -14.76
C PHE A 60 2.80 -6.19 -16.16
N ASN A 61 4.01 -5.67 -16.36
CA ASN A 61 4.69 -5.76 -17.65
C ASN A 61 5.00 -7.20 -18.07
N VAL A 62 5.21 -8.11 -17.10
CA VAL A 62 5.54 -9.52 -17.36
C VAL A 62 4.29 -10.41 -17.46
N MET A 63 3.27 -10.16 -16.64
CA MET A 63 2.13 -11.07 -16.46
C MET A 63 0.77 -10.48 -16.87
N GLY A 64 0.71 -9.19 -17.17
CA GLY A 64 -0.54 -8.46 -17.40
C GLY A 64 -1.33 -8.17 -16.13
N TYR A 65 -2.58 -7.76 -16.29
CA TYR A 65 -3.47 -7.37 -15.19
C TYR A 65 -4.10 -8.58 -14.49
N VAL A 66 -3.35 -9.24 -13.61
CA VAL A 66 -3.78 -10.42 -12.87
C VAL A 66 -3.91 -10.16 -11.37
N LYS A 67 -4.72 -10.97 -10.67
CA LYS A 67 -4.91 -10.87 -9.20
C LYS A 67 -3.61 -10.97 -8.39
N LEU A 68 -2.57 -11.63 -8.91
CA LEU A 68 -1.27 -11.74 -8.25
C LEU A 68 -0.54 -10.38 -8.11
N LEU A 69 -0.98 -9.33 -8.81
CA LEU A 69 -0.39 -8.00 -8.70
C LEU A 69 -0.47 -7.39 -7.30
N GLY A 70 -1.32 -7.91 -6.40
CA GLY A 70 -1.33 -7.50 -5.00
C GLY A 70 -0.11 -7.98 -4.20
N LEU A 71 0.62 -9.00 -4.69
CA LEU A 71 1.70 -9.66 -3.94
C LEU A 71 2.81 -8.72 -3.42
N PRO A 72 3.33 -7.76 -4.22
CA PRO A 72 4.32 -6.81 -3.71
C PRO A 72 3.85 -6.04 -2.48
N HIS A 73 2.56 -5.66 -2.42
CA HIS A 73 2.01 -4.97 -1.25
C HIS A 73 2.10 -5.86 -0.01
N LEU A 74 1.74 -7.14 -0.09
CA LEU A 74 1.90 -8.05 1.06
C LEU A 74 3.35 -8.09 1.55
N VAL A 75 4.30 -8.24 0.62
CA VAL A 75 5.73 -8.38 0.95
C VAL A 75 6.29 -7.14 1.63
N PHE A 76 5.94 -5.93 1.16
CA PHE A 76 6.51 -4.69 1.66
C PHE A 76 5.68 -4.03 2.77
N TRP A 77 4.36 -4.09 2.70
CA TRP A 77 3.50 -3.42 3.66
C TRP A 77 3.25 -4.21 4.94
N ILE A 78 3.26 -5.55 4.94
CA ILE A 78 3.13 -6.32 6.19
C ILE A 78 4.27 -5.97 7.17
N PRO A 79 5.56 -6.03 6.78
CA PRO A 79 6.66 -5.60 7.66
C PRO A 79 6.55 -4.12 8.04
N THR A 80 6.09 -3.27 7.12
CA THR A 80 5.91 -1.84 7.38
C THR A 80 4.86 -1.61 8.46
N VAL A 81 3.71 -2.30 8.41
CA VAL A 81 2.66 -2.19 9.43
C VAL A 81 3.18 -2.64 10.79
N VAL A 82 3.89 -3.77 10.86
CA VAL A 82 4.52 -4.26 12.11
C VAL A 82 5.49 -3.21 12.67
N PHE A 83 6.31 -2.61 11.82
CA PHE A 83 7.21 -1.53 12.22
C PHE A 83 6.45 -0.30 12.71
N LEU A 84 5.37 0.11 12.05
CA LEU A 84 4.55 1.26 12.45
C LEU A 84 3.83 1.02 13.78
N ILE A 85 3.38 -0.20 14.08
CA ILE A 85 2.86 -0.57 15.40
C ILE A 85 3.93 -0.37 16.49
N ALA A 86 5.18 -0.77 16.22
CA ALA A 86 6.28 -0.51 17.15
C ALA A 86 6.52 1.01 17.33
N GLN A 87 6.40 1.81 16.27
CA GLN A 87 6.51 3.27 16.35
C GLN A 87 5.40 3.91 17.21
N GLN A 88 4.19 3.34 17.22
CA GLN A 88 3.10 3.79 18.09
C GLN A 88 3.43 3.65 19.56
N SER A 89 4.23 2.65 19.96
CA SER A 89 4.56 2.42 21.37
C SER A 89 5.66 3.34 21.91
N ARG A 90 6.27 4.17 21.06
CA ARG A 90 7.34 5.08 21.46
C ARG A 90 6.82 6.25 22.30
N GLY A 91 7.47 6.51 23.44
CA GLY A 91 7.12 7.61 24.35
C GLY A 91 7.45 9.00 23.81
N ASP A 92 8.41 9.12 22.90
CA ASP A 92 8.84 10.39 22.29
C ASP A 92 7.99 10.80 21.07
N MET A 93 6.98 10.00 20.70
CA MET A 93 6.09 10.28 19.58
C MET A 93 5.04 11.33 19.96
N THR A 94 5.04 12.47 19.28
CA THR A 94 4.05 13.53 19.48
C THR A 94 2.67 13.11 18.98
N ILE A 95 1.62 13.77 19.47
CA ILE A 95 0.23 13.37 19.24
C ILE A 95 -0.18 13.35 17.75
N TRP A 96 0.28 14.31 16.96
CA TRP A 96 -0.09 14.43 15.54
C TRP A 96 0.54 13.34 14.67
N PRO A 97 1.87 13.10 14.69
CA PRO A 97 2.47 11.94 14.03
C PRO A 97 1.83 10.61 14.42
N ARG A 98 1.48 10.43 15.70
CA ARG A 98 0.79 9.24 16.19
C ARG A 98 -0.53 9.01 15.45
N ARG A 99 -1.35 10.07 15.32
CA ARG A 99 -2.62 10.02 14.57
C ARG A 99 -2.41 9.76 13.08
N ILE A 100 -1.40 10.38 12.48
CA ILE A 100 -1.06 10.18 11.07
C ILE A 100 -0.60 8.74 10.82
N ILE A 101 0.22 8.15 11.69
CA ILE A 101 0.63 6.75 11.58
C ILE A 101 -0.59 5.82 11.67
N TRP A 102 -1.56 6.10 12.56
CA TRP A 102 -2.81 5.33 12.63
C TRP A 102 -3.62 5.42 11.33
N LEU A 103 -3.72 6.61 10.73
CA LEU A 103 -4.37 6.81 9.44
C LEU A 103 -3.68 5.98 8.34
N ILE A 104 -2.35 6.08 8.23
CA ILE A 104 -1.54 5.33 7.26
C ILE A 104 -1.78 3.83 7.42
N MET A 105 -1.66 3.31 8.65
CA MET A 105 -1.88 1.90 8.94
C MET A 105 -3.29 1.44 8.56
N THR A 106 -4.31 2.25 8.84
CA THR A 106 -5.69 1.90 8.52
C THR A 106 -5.88 1.74 7.01
N VAL A 107 -5.40 2.71 6.23
CA VAL A 107 -5.49 2.67 4.76
C VAL A 107 -4.72 1.48 4.19
N ILE A 108 -3.49 1.26 4.64
CA ILE A 108 -2.64 0.14 4.19
C ILE A 108 -3.27 -1.20 4.57
N CYS A 109 -3.81 -1.36 5.79
CA CYS A 109 -4.43 -2.62 6.21
C CYS A 109 -5.70 -2.94 5.41
N ILE A 110 -6.51 -1.94 5.06
CA ILE A 110 -7.68 -2.16 4.19
C ILE A 110 -7.21 -2.61 2.80
N SER A 111 -6.18 -1.99 2.23
CA SER A 111 -5.61 -2.41 0.95
C SER A 111 -5.04 -3.83 1.02
N LEU A 112 -4.29 -4.14 2.08
CA LEU A 112 -3.73 -5.48 2.31
C LEU A 112 -4.82 -6.55 2.38
N ALA A 113 -6.00 -6.25 2.92
CA ALA A 113 -7.11 -7.20 2.93
C ALA A 113 -7.56 -7.53 1.50
N PHE A 114 -7.63 -6.54 0.60
CA PHE A 114 -7.92 -6.77 -0.82
C PHE A 114 -6.79 -7.57 -1.49
N ASP A 115 -5.54 -7.19 -1.27
CA ASP A 115 -4.37 -7.87 -1.84
C ASP A 115 -4.31 -9.36 -1.39
N ILE A 116 -4.60 -9.65 -0.12
CA ILE A 116 -4.66 -11.03 0.40
C ILE A 116 -5.73 -11.83 -0.34
N VAL A 117 -6.95 -11.29 -0.47
CA VAL A 117 -8.05 -11.98 -1.15
C VAL A 117 -7.68 -12.30 -2.61
N ASP A 118 -7.08 -11.34 -3.31
CA ASP A 118 -6.69 -11.51 -4.70
C ASP A 118 -5.56 -12.53 -4.87
N VAL A 119 -4.52 -12.45 -4.03
CA VAL A 119 -3.42 -13.43 -4.06
C VAL A 119 -3.93 -14.84 -3.72
N VAL A 120 -4.80 -14.98 -2.71
CA VAL A 120 -5.40 -16.28 -2.36
C VAL A 120 -6.20 -16.84 -3.53
N ARG A 121 -7.08 -16.05 -4.16
CA ARG A 121 -7.85 -16.47 -5.34
C ARG A 121 -6.94 -16.89 -6.49
N TRP A 122 -5.87 -16.15 -6.74
CA TRP A 122 -4.92 -16.47 -7.80
C TRP A 122 -4.20 -17.81 -7.53
N VAL A 123 -3.76 -18.03 -6.28
CA VAL A 123 -3.13 -19.29 -5.84
C VAL A 123 -4.11 -20.46 -5.94
N LEU A 124 -5.40 -20.23 -5.64
CA LEU A 124 -6.48 -21.22 -5.78
C LEU A 124 -6.88 -21.50 -7.24
N GLY A 125 -6.28 -20.82 -8.22
CA GLY A 125 -6.42 -21.14 -9.64
C GLY A 125 -7.16 -20.08 -10.46
N GLU A 126 -7.67 -19.00 -9.87
CA GLU A 126 -8.27 -17.88 -10.59
C GLU A 126 -7.19 -17.00 -11.24
N ARG A 127 -6.54 -17.53 -12.27
CA ARG A 127 -5.43 -16.89 -12.99
C ARG A 127 -5.89 -16.01 -14.15
N ALA A 128 -7.19 -15.95 -14.40
CA ALA A 128 -7.76 -15.11 -15.44
C ALA A 128 -7.37 -13.64 -15.21
N PRO A 129 -7.03 -12.90 -16.28
CA PRO A 129 -6.88 -11.45 -16.20
C PRO A 129 -8.14 -10.80 -15.64
N LEU A 130 -7.98 -9.68 -14.92
CA LEU A 130 -9.07 -8.90 -14.34
C LEU A 130 -9.75 -7.96 -15.37
N VAL A 131 -9.65 -8.29 -16.66
CA VAL A 131 -10.17 -7.54 -17.81
C VAL A 131 -11.22 -8.34 -18.57
#